data_AF-A0A820PY14-F1
#
_entry.id   AF-A0A820PY14-F1
#
_cell.length_a   1.000
_cell.length_b   1.000
_cell.length_c   1.000
_cell.angle_alpha   90.00
_cell.angle_beta   90.00
_cell.angle_gamma   90.00
#
_symmetry.space_group_name_H-M   'P 1'
#
loop_
_entity.id
_entity.type
_entity.pdbx_description
1 polymer ?
#
loop_
_entity_poly.entity_id
_entity_poly.type
_entity_poly.pdbx_seq_one_letter_code
_entity_poly.pdbx_strand_id
1 'polypeptide(L)'
;WYIRTLDMFSAIKRLGPKLVMIGEMVNDMKFYMVMLTVFILAFGVPSYSLMYGVQEFSFHTPRAIINLAYWQIFGEIEILGDIEKNYEINGYIVFILLIAYMTVASVLLINLLIAMFRLDIYI
;
A
#
# COMPACT_ATOMS: atom_id res chain seq x y z
N TRP A 1 -2.47 23.58 -10.65
CA TRP A 1 -2.16 24.82 -9.92
C TRP A 1 -1.15 24.61 -8.80
N TYR A 2 -1.32 23.64 -7.89
CA TYR A 2 -0.36 23.38 -6.81
C TYR A 2 1.07 22.98 -7.26
N ILE A 3 1.21 22.20 -8.33
CA ILE A 3 2.54 21.83 -8.86
C ILE A 3 3.31 23.08 -9.31
N ARG A 4 2.64 24.05 -9.96
CA ARG A 4 3.26 25.33 -10.34
C ARG A 4 3.68 26.18 -9.15
N THR A 5 3.00 26.07 -8.01
CA THR A 5 3.45 26.75 -6.79
C THR A 5 4.72 26.11 -6.21
N LEU A 6 4.93 24.80 -6.38
CA LEU A 6 6.18 24.13 -5.98
C LEU A 6 7.37 24.63 -6.80
N ASP A 7 7.19 24.90 -8.10
CA ASP A 7 8.23 25.50 -8.95
C ASP A 7 8.65 26.90 -8.46
N MET A 8 7.69 27.70 -7.95
CA MET A 8 8.00 28.99 -7.33
C MET A 8 8.74 28.85 -5.99
N PHE A 9 8.39 27.85 -5.17
CA PHE A 9 9.12 27.56 -3.92
C PHE A 9 10.52 27.01 -4.16
N SER A 10 10.78 26.39 -5.32
CA SER A 10 12.11 25.91 -5.71
C SER A 10 13.12 27.05 -5.85
N ALA A 11 12.68 28.26 -6.21
CA ALA A 11 13.54 29.43 -6.30
C ALA A 11 14.05 29.96 -4.93
N ILE A 12 13.50 29.46 -3.81
CA ILE A 12 13.91 29.87 -2.46
C ILE A 12 15.14 29.06 -2.03
N LYS A 13 16.25 29.73 -1.69
CA LYS A 13 17.55 29.13 -1.32
C LYS A 13 17.51 27.96 -0.31
N ARG A 14 16.53 27.92 0.59
CA ARG A 14 16.38 26.84 1.60
C ARG A 14 15.44 25.71 1.19
N LEU A 15 14.48 25.98 0.31
CA LEU A 15 13.43 25.03 -0.09
C LEU A 15 13.75 24.36 -1.43
N GLY A 16 14.47 25.04 -2.34
CA GLY A 16 14.92 24.50 -3.62
C GLY A 16 15.65 23.17 -3.52
N PRO A 17 16.77 23.09 -2.77
CA PRO A 17 17.54 21.85 -2.65
C PRO A 17 16.71 20.67 -2.09
N LYS A 18 15.81 20.94 -1.14
CA LYS A 18 14.92 19.91 -0.57
C LYS A 18 13.88 19.43 -1.57
N LEU A 19 13.33 20.32 -2.39
CA LEU A 19 12.35 19.95 -3.42
C LEU A 19 12.99 19.09 -4.52
N VAL A 20 14.24 19.38 -4.90
CA VAL A 20 15.00 18.55 -5.84
C VAL A 20 15.24 17.16 -5.25
N MET A 21 15.65 17.07 -3.98
CA MET A 21 15.80 15.78 -3.29
C MET A 21 14.50 14.96 -3.26
N ILE A 22 13.36 15.58 -2.96
CA ILE A 22 12.05 14.90 -3.00
C ILE A 22 11.74 14.40 -4.41
N GLY A 23 12.08 15.16 -5.45
CA GLY A 23 11.90 14.76 -6.84
C GLY A 23 12.65 13.47 -7.19
N GLU A 24 13.91 13.37 -6.80
CA GLU A 24 14.74 12.17 -7.00
C GLU A 24 14.17 10.96 -6.22
N MET A 25 13.78 11.15 -4.96
CA MET A 25 13.14 10.09 -4.16
C MET A 25 11.85 9.53 -4.76
N VAL A 26 11.04 10.40 -5.37
CA VAL A 26 9.80 9.99 -6.04
C VAL A 26 10.11 9.16 -7.28
N ASN A 27 11.25 9.39 -7.93
CA ASN A 27 11.69 8.58 -9.05
C ASN A 27 11.99 7.13 -8.61
N ASP A 28 12.66 6.97 -7.46
CA ASP A 28 13.02 5.66 -6.91
C ASP A 28 11.82 4.93 -6.30
N MET A 29 10.84 5.67 -5.76
CA MET A 29 9.59 5.10 -5.26
C MET A 29 8.77 4.36 -6.33
N LYS A 30 9.02 4.58 -7.63
CA LYS A 30 8.32 3.86 -8.70
C LYS A 30 8.49 2.35 -8.61
N PHE A 31 9.69 1.86 -8.31
CA PHE A 31 9.94 0.42 -8.16
C PHE A 31 9.25 -0.15 -6.92
N TYR A 32 9.24 0.61 -5.83
CA TYR A 32 8.51 0.26 -4.61
C TYR A 32 7.00 0.09 -4.89
N MET A 33 6.39 1.00 -5.65
CA MET A 33 4.95 0.93 -5.98
C MET A 33 4.58 -0.33 -6.77
N VAL A 34 5.45 -0.78 -7.68
CA VAL A 34 5.24 -2.04 -8.43
C VAL A 34 5.28 -3.23 -7.48
N MET A 35 6.29 -3.28 -6.60
CA MET A 35 6.43 -4.33 -5.60
C MET A 35 5.21 -4.36 -4.65
N LEU A 36 4.80 -3.20 -4.15
CA LEU A 36 3.63 -3.06 -3.28
C LEU A 36 2.36 -3.60 -3.96
N THR A 37 2.17 -3.29 -5.24
CA THR A 37 1.01 -3.76 -6.01
C THR A 37 0.97 -5.29 -6.10
N VAL A 38 2.13 -5.95 -6.25
CA VAL A 38 2.22 -7.42 -6.25
C VAL A 38 1.71 -8.00 -4.92
N PHE A 39 2.14 -7.44 -3.78
CA PHE A 39 1.70 -7.90 -2.46
C PHE A 39 0.22 -7.60 -2.19
N ILE A 40 -0.27 -6.43 -2.62
CA ILE A 40 -1.69 -6.07 -2.55
C ILE A 40 -2.54 -7.10 -3.29
N LEU A 41 -2.17 -7.49 -4.50
CA LEU A 41 -2.92 -8.48 -5.28
C LEU A 41 -2.80 -9.89 -4.68
N ALA A 42 -1.61 -10.27 -4.22
CA ALA A 42 -1.35 -11.58 -3.60
C ALA A 42 -2.19 -11.81 -2.34
N PHE A 43 -2.43 -10.76 -1.54
CA PHE A 43 -3.32 -10.83 -0.39
C PHE A 43 -4.80 -10.60 -0.75
N GLY A 44 -5.08 -9.59 -1.58
CA GLY A 44 -6.43 -9.14 -1.87
C GLY A 44 -7.27 -10.16 -2.62
N VAL A 45 -6.73 -10.80 -3.66
CA VAL A 45 -7.47 -11.78 -4.49
C VAL A 45 -7.95 -12.99 -3.67
N PRO A 46 -7.08 -13.73 -2.95
CA PRO A 46 -7.51 -14.87 -2.16
C PRO A 46 -8.39 -14.47 -0.97
N SER A 47 -8.07 -13.37 -0.27
CA SER A 47 -8.90 -12.91 0.87
C SER A 47 -10.31 -12.55 0.45
N TYR A 48 -10.48 -11.85 -0.68
CA TYR A 48 -11.79 -11.51 -1.20
C TYR A 48 -12.58 -12.76 -1.64
N SER A 49 -11.91 -13.71 -2.30
CA SER A 49 -12.55 -14.96 -2.75
C SER A 49 -12.96 -15.87 -1.59
N LEU A 50 -12.17 -15.91 -0.50
CA LEU A 50 -12.47 -16.72 0.67
C LEU A 50 -13.61 -16.13 1.51
N MET A 51 -13.72 -14.80 1.56
CA MET A 51 -14.74 -14.11 2.38
C MET A 51 -16.09 -13.98 1.71
N TYR A 52 -16.11 -13.64 0.42
CA TYR A 52 -17.35 -13.37 -0.29
C TYR A 52 -17.74 -14.45 -1.30
N GLY A 53 -16.98 -15.55 -1.36
CA GLY A 53 -17.25 -16.69 -2.22
C GLY A 53 -17.21 -16.35 -3.73
N VAL A 54 -17.90 -17.17 -4.53
CA VAL A 54 -18.01 -16.99 -5.97
C VAL A 54 -19.07 -15.93 -6.27
N GLN A 55 -18.64 -14.77 -6.75
CA GLN A 55 -19.51 -13.71 -7.25
C GLN A 55 -19.37 -13.56 -8.76
N GLU A 56 -20.43 -13.07 -9.41
CA GLU A 56 -20.35 -12.71 -10.83
C GLU A 56 -19.34 -11.58 -11.04
N PHE A 57 -18.55 -11.69 -12.11
CA PHE A 57 -17.53 -10.70 -12.43
C PHE A 57 -18.20 -9.35 -12.72
N SER A 58 -17.92 -8.36 -11.87
CA SER A 58 -18.33 -6.99 -12.07
C SER A 58 -17.10 -6.11 -12.27
N PHE A 59 -17.26 -5.03 -13.04
CA PHE A 59 -16.21 -4.00 -13.19
C PHE A 59 -15.81 -3.36 -11.84
N HIS A 60 -16.63 -3.52 -10.82
CA HIS A 60 -16.36 -3.05 -9.46
C HIS A 60 -15.50 -4.01 -8.63
N THR A 61 -15.47 -5.31 -8.97
CA THR A 61 -14.78 -6.34 -8.18
C THR A 61 -13.27 -6.09 -8.05
N PRO A 62 -12.52 -5.76 -9.12
CA PRO A 62 -11.09 -5.47 -9.00
C PRO A 62 -10.80 -4.25 -8.11
N ARG A 63 -11.66 -3.23 -8.17
CA ARG A 63 -11.54 -2.04 -7.32
C ARG A 63 -11.76 -2.41 -5.85
N ALA A 64 -12.77 -3.23 -5.55
CA ALA A 64 -13.05 -3.67 -4.19
C ALA A 64 -11.89 -4.47 -3.59
N ILE A 65 -11.31 -5.39 -4.36
CA ILE A 65 -10.15 -6.21 -3.96
C ILE A 65 -8.95 -5.34 -3.58
N ILE A 66 -8.59 -4.39 -4.46
CA ILE A 66 -7.45 -3.50 -4.22
C ILE A 66 -7.71 -2.60 -3.01
N ASN A 67 -8.93 -2.06 -2.89
CA ASN A 67 -9.29 -1.17 -1.80
C ASN A 67 -9.18 -1.88 -0.44
N LEU A 68 -9.71 -3.11 -0.35
CA LEU A 68 -9.66 -3.94 0.86
C LEU A 68 -8.22 -4.14 1.36
N ALA A 69 -7.29 -4.47 0.47
CA ALA A 69 -5.89 -4.70 0.82
C ALA A 69 -5.12 -3.39 1.06
N TYR A 70 -5.44 -2.32 0.32
CA TYR A 70 -4.76 -1.04 0.41
C TYR A 70 -4.97 -0.35 1.77
N TRP A 71 -6.22 -0.26 2.25
CA TRP A 71 -6.54 0.39 3.54
C TRP A 71 -5.86 -0.28 4.73
N GLN A 72 -5.71 -1.60 4.67
CA GLN A 72 -5.03 -2.38 5.70
C GLN A 72 -3.56 -1.95 5.88
N ILE A 73 -2.88 -1.52 4.81
CA ILE A 73 -1.49 -1.05 4.93
C ILE A 73 -1.39 0.16 5.87
N PHE A 74 -2.41 1.02 5.86
CA PHE A 74 -2.52 2.22 6.69
C PHE A 74 -3.10 1.94 8.08
N GLY A 75 -3.39 0.68 8.42
CA GLY A 75 -3.92 0.29 9.72
C GLY A 75 -5.44 0.30 9.83
N GLU A 76 -6.16 0.54 8.73
CA GLU A 76 -7.62 0.42 8.69
C GLU A 76 -8.01 -1.01 8.29
N ILE A 77 -8.34 -1.82 9.30
CA ILE A 77 -8.52 -3.27 9.15
C ILE A 77 -10.01 -3.63 9.18
N GLU A 78 -10.76 -3.21 8.15
CA GLU A 78 -12.20 -3.49 8.02
C GLU A 78 -12.52 -4.99 7.97
N ILE A 79 -11.59 -5.80 7.43
CA ILE A 79 -11.78 -7.24 7.23
C ILE A 79 -11.95 -8.01 8.55
N LEU A 80 -11.47 -7.47 9.69
CA LEU A 80 -11.63 -8.12 11.00
C LEU A 80 -13.10 -8.32 11.38
N GLY A 81 -13.96 -7.33 11.07
CA GLY A 81 -15.39 -7.43 11.35
C GLY A 81 -16.09 -8.50 10.50
N ASP A 82 -15.57 -8.77 9.31
CA ASP A 82 -16.10 -9.83 8.44
C ASP A 82 -15.53 -11.22 8.81
N ILE A 83 -14.27 -11.29 9.30
CA ILE A 83 -13.69 -12.50 9.89
C ILE A 83 -14.51 -12.94 11.11
N GLU A 84 -14.87 -12.01 12.00
CA GLU A 84 -15.62 -12.32 13.22
C GLU A 84 -17.04 -12.83 12.93
N LYS A 85 -17.66 -12.39 11.83
CA LYS A 85 -18.99 -12.89 11.43
C LYS A 85 -18.94 -14.28 10.80
N ASN A 86 -17.82 -14.64 10.17
CA ASN A 86 -17.60 -15.93 9.53
C ASN A 86 -16.61 -16.78 10.34
N TYR A 87 -17.09 -17.40 11.42
CA TYR A 87 -16.36 -18.41 12.21
C TYR A 87 -16.19 -19.75 11.48
N GLU A 88 -15.81 -19.69 10.21
CA GLU A 88 -15.48 -20.84 9.39
C GLU A 88 -13.97 -20.97 9.18
N ILE A 89 -13.53 -22.11 8.65
CA ILE A 89 -12.13 -22.39 8.30
C ILE A 89 -11.55 -21.27 7.41
N ASN A 90 -12.36 -20.71 6.52
CA ASN A 90 -11.98 -19.59 5.66
C ASN A 90 -11.57 -18.34 6.45
N GLY A 91 -12.29 -18.01 7.53
CA GLY A 91 -11.97 -16.86 8.38
C GLY A 91 -10.59 -16.98 9.05
N TYR A 92 -10.25 -18.17 9.54
CA TYR A 92 -8.92 -18.45 10.11
C TYR A 92 -7.80 -18.35 9.07
N ILE A 93 -8.03 -18.85 7.85
CA ILE A 93 -7.05 -18.75 6.75
C ILE A 93 -6.81 -17.28 6.41
N VAL A 94 -7.87 -16.49 6.25
CA VAL A 94 -7.76 -15.05 5.94
C VAL A 94 -7.08 -14.29 7.08
N PHE A 95 -7.35 -14.66 8.34
CA PHE A 95 -6.66 -14.07 9.49
C PHE A 95 -5.15 -14.35 9.49
N ILE A 96 -4.73 -15.58 9.18
CA ILE A 96 -3.30 -15.92 9.03
C ILE A 96 -2.69 -15.14 7.85
N LEU A 97 -3.40 -15.07 6.73
CA LEU A 97 -2.97 -14.31 5.55
C LEU A 97 -2.79 -12.82 5.87
N LEU A 98 -3.71 -12.26 6.68
CA LEU A 98 -3.68 -10.88 7.14
C LEU A 98 -2.44 -10.60 8.00
N ILE A 99 -2.12 -11.48 8.96
CA ILE A 99 -0.92 -11.33 9.79
C ILE A 99 0.35 -11.32 8.92
N ALA A 100 0.46 -12.27 7.99
CA ALA A 100 1.60 -12.36 7.10
C ALA A 100 1.71 -11.11 6.20
N TYR A 101 0.57 -10.68 5.62
CA TYR A 101 0.47 -9.50 4.80
C TYR A 101 0.86 -8.23 5.54
N MET A 102 0.32 -8.01 6.74
CA MET A 102 0.63 -6.84 7.57
C MET A 102 2.11 -6.79 7.96
N THR A 103 2.71 -7.95 8.26
CA THR A 103 4.15 -8.03 8.54
C THR A 103 4.98 -7.62 7.33
N VAL A 104 4.65 -8.13 6.14
CA VAL A 104 5.44 -7.83 4.94
C VAL A 104 5.15 -6.41 4.43
N ALA A 105 3.90 -6.03 4.27
CA ALA A 105 3.53 -4.75 3.66
C ALA A 105 3.69 -3.56 4.62
N SER A 106 3.23 -3.67 5.86
CA SER A 106 3.26 -2.52 6.77
C SER A 106 4.50 -2.44 7.63
N VAL A 107 5.14 -3.56 7.97
CA VAL A 107 6.40 -3.52 8.72
C VAL A 107 7.58 -3.52 7.76
N LEU A 108 7.72 -4.53 6.90
CA LEU A 108 8.91 -4.67 6.07
C LEU A 108 8.96 -3.62 4.94
N LEU A 109 7.94 -3.53 4.10
CA LEU A 109 7.95 -2.66 2.92
C LEU A 109 7.97 -1.17 3.32
N ILE A 110 7.18 -0.74 4.30
CA ILE A 110 7.24 0.66 4.78
C ILE A 110 8.62 0.97 5.35
N ASN A 111 9.22 0.08 6.15
CA ASN A 111 10.57 0.30 6.67
C ASN A 111 11.63 0.30 5.57
N LEU A 112 11.46 -0.52 4.54
CA LEU A 112 12.31 -0.50 3.35
C LEU A 112 12.20 0.84 2.63
N LEU A 113 11.00 1.39 2.47
CA LEU A 113 10.78 2.69 1.85
C LEU A 113 11.48 3.81 2.64
N ILE A 114 11.35 3.78 3.97
CA ILE A 114 12.07 4.71 4.86
C ILE A 114 13.59 4.55 4.69
N ALA A 115 14.09 3.31 4.55
CA ALA A 115 15.50 3.05 4.33
C ALA A 115 16.01 3.54 2.97
N MET A 116 15.23 3.38 1.90
CA MET A 116 15.56 3.90 0.56
C MET A 116 15.64 5.43 0.61
N PHE A 117 14.62 6.11 1.13
CA PHE A 117 14.66 7.56 1.29
C PHE A 117 15.83 8.02 2.16
N ARG A 118 16.16 7.28 3.23
CA ARG A 118 17.34 7.61 4.03
C ARG A 118 18.61 7.56 3.19
N LEU A 119 18.77 6.55 2.34
CA LEU A 119 19.95 6.36 1.50
C LEU A 119 20.09 7.50 0.48
N ASP A 120 19.00 7.90 -0.16
CA ASP A 120 19.00 8.96 -1.18
C ASP A 120 19.29 10.36 -0.60
N ILE A 121 19.09 10.58 0.71
CA ILE A 121 19.48 11.85 1.38
C ILE A 121 20.99 11.95 1.58
N TYR A 122 21.69 10.82 1.70
CA TYR A 122 23.14 10.79 1.96
C TYR A 122 23.99 10.84 0.70
N ILE A 123 23.39 10.60 -0.48
CA ILE A 123 24.03 10.68 -1.80
C ILE A 123 23.87 12.10 -2.36
#